data_AF-A0A8B7DHY0-F1
#
_entry.id   AF-A0A8B7DHY0-F1
#
_cell.length_a   1.000
_cell.length_b   1.000
_cell.length_c   1.000
_cell.angle_alpha   90.00
_cell.angle_beta   90.00
_cell.angle_gamma   90.00
#
_symmetry.space_group_name_H-M   'P 1'
#
loop_
_entity.id
_entity.type
_entity.pdbx_description
1 polymer ?
#
loop_
_entity_poly.entity_id
_entity_poly.type
_entity_poly.pdbx_seq_one_letter_code
_entity_poly.pdbx_strand_id
1 'polypeptide(L)'
;MTQLIFTLCLFFSIFYSSTALTWINCAMVKCKAPEGCKAGTVKDFCGCCDICAQAVGEVCGGILLNTKKCGNELTCVKNKSTDLMGICQPKCGPVCKIFCEYGNVLDANGCPTCRCNGQPICGPVCMIFCENGNVLDERGCPTCQCIKNVV
;
A
#
# COMPACT_ATOMS: atom_id res chain seq x y z
N MET A 1 21.56 -18.39 49.23
CA MET A 1 22.49 -18.77 48.14
C MET A 1 21.73 -19.35 46.94
N THR A 2 20.84 -20.33 47.14
CA THR A 2 19.96 -20.91 46.09
C THR A 2 19.05 -19.89 45.39
N GLN A 3 18.42 -18.97 46.12
CA GLN A 3 17.56 -17.92 45.54
C GLN A 3 18.30 -16.99 44.56
N LEU A 4 19.57 -16.68 44.83
CA LEU A 4 20.40 -15.82 43.97
C LEU A 4 20.82 -16.54 42.67
N ILE A 5 21.00 -17.87 42.75
CA ILE A 5 21.35 -18.71 41.60
C ILE A 5 20.14 -18.84 40.68
N PHE A 6 18.94 -19.05 41.24
CA PHE A 6 17.71 -19.14 40.45
C PHE A 6 17.39 -17.83 39.70
N THR A 7 17.57 -16.67 40.34
CA THR A 7 17.34 -15.38 39.67
C THR A 7 18.36 -15.14 38.56
N LEU A 8 19.64 -15.44 38.77
CA LEU A 8 20.67 -15.34 37.71
C LEU A 8 20.35 -16.24 36.51
N CYS A 9 19.97 -17.50 36.74
CA CYS A 9 19.60 -18.42 35.65
C CYS A 9 18.39 -17.93 34.83
N LEU A 10 17.40 -17.31 35.48
CA LEU A 10 16.25 -16.71 34.79
C LEU A 10 16.65 -15.49 33.96
N PHE A 11 17.50 -14.59 34.49
CA PHE A 11 18.00 -13.45 33.72
C PHE A 11 18.86 -13.88 32.52
N PHE A 12 19.74 -14.88 32.67
CA PHE A 12 20.53 -15.41 31.56
C PHE A 12 19.65 -16.09 30.50
N SER A 13 18.60 -16.82 30.89
CA SER A 13 17.68 -17.47 29.96
C SER A 13 16.83 -16.46 29.17
N ILE A 14 16.35 -15.41 29.84
CA ILE A 14 15.62 -14.30 29.21
C ILE A 14 16.54 -13.56 28.23
N PHE A 15 17.78 -13.26 28.64
CA PHE A 15 18.78 -12.60 27.79
C PHE A 15 19.14 -13.45 26.56
N TYR A 16 19.31 -14.77 26.72
CA TYR A 16 19.60 -15.70 25.62
C TYR A 16 18.43 -15.79 24.62
N SER A 17 17.19 -15.75 25.13
CA SER A 17 15.98 -15.70 24.29
C SER A 17 15.87 -14.38 23.53
N SER A 18 16.27 -13.25 24.14
CA SER A 18 16.34 -11.96 23.46
C SER A 18 17.42 -11.93 22.36
N THR A 19 18.51 -12.68 22.52
CA THR A 19 19.50 -12.84 21.43
C THR A 19 19.03 -13.77 20.31
N ALA A 20 18.04 -14.64 20.52
CA ALA A 20 17.47 -15.45 19.43
C ALA A 20 16.56 -14.64 18.48
N LEU A 21 16.09 -13.48 18.93
CA LEU A 21 15.33 -12.51 18.12
C LEU A 21 16.24 -11.53 17.37
N THR A 22 17.56 -11.69 17.46
CA THR A 22 18.47 -10.89 16.64
C THR A 22 18.31 -11.27 15.19
N TRP A 23 18.01 -10.27 14.37
CA TRP A 23 18.13 -10.21 12.91
C TRP A 23 18.74 -11.48 12.30
N ILE A 24 17.95 -12.21 11.50
CA ILE A 24 18.45 -13.30 10.66
C ILE A 24 19.73 -12.81 9.97
N ASN A 25 20.85 -13.45 10.26
CA ASN A 25 22.11 -13.05 9.66
C ASN A 25 22.06 -13.39 8.17
N CYS A 26 22.03 -12.36 7.33
CA CYS A 26 21.89 -12.53 5.90
C CYS A 26 23.02 -13.28 5.23
N ALA A 27 24.21 -13.30 5.84
CA ALA A 27 25.33 -14.08 5.33
C ALA A 27 25.03 -15.60 5.30
N MET A 28 24.08 -16.06 6.12
CA MET A 28 23.72 -17.48 6.23
C MET A 28 22.57 -17.88 5.29
N VAL A 29 21.88 -16.92 4.67
CA VAL A 29 20.71 -17.17 3.82
C VAL A 29 21.14 -17.33 2.37
N LYS A 30 20.78 -18.45 1.75
CA LYS A 30 21.02 -18.68 0.32
C LYS A 30 19.88 -18.07 -0.50
N CYS A 31 20.13 -16.91 -1.10
CA CYS A 31 19.17 -16.24 -1.97
C CYS A 31 19.35 -16.65 -3.43
N LYS A 32 18.23 -16.81 -4.14
CA LYS A 32 18.23 -16.87 -5.61
C LYS A 32 18.01 -15.46 -6.15
N ALA A 33 18.89 -15.00 -7.05
CA ALA A 33 18.69 -13.72 -7.71
C ALA A 33 17.40 -13.74 -8.55
N PRO A 34 16.54 -12.73 -8.44
CA PRO A 34 15.32 -12.67 -9.23
C PRO A 34 15.64 -12.18 -10.66
N GLU A 35 14.96 -12.77 -11.65
CA GLU A 35 15.16 -12.44 -13.07
C GLU A 35 13.89 -11.77 -13.63
N GLY A 36 14.07 -10.80 -14.54
CA GLY A 36 12.96 -10.17 -15.26
C GLY A 36 12.05 -9.26 -14.42
N CYS A 37 12.56 -8.65 -13.34
CA CYS A 37 11.76 -7.78 -12.49
C CYS A 37 11.38 -6.47 -13.20
N LYS A 38 10.09 -6.25 -13.44
CA LYS A 38 9.56 -5.09 -14.16
C LYS A 38 9.56 -3.80 -13.34
N ALA A 39 9.35 -3.89 -12.03
CA ALA A 39 9.29 -2.75 -11.11
C ALA A 39 10.52 -2.65 -10.19
N GLY A 40 11.64 -3.21 -10.63
CA GLY A 40 12.86 -3.32 -9.82
C GLY A 40 12.75 -4.39 -8.72
N THR A 41 13.68 -4.32 -7.77
CA THR A 41 13.83 -5.31 -6.70
C THR A 41 13.67 -4.68 -5.33
N VAL A 42 13.09 -5.44 -4.41
CA VAL A 42 12.95 -5.08 -2.99
C VAL A 42 13.35 -6.26 -2.12
N LYS A 43 13.69 -6.01 -0.86
CA LYS A 43 13.98 -7.09 0.09
C LYS A 43 12.73 -7.86 0.47
N ASP A 44 12.84 -9.17 0.59
CA ASP A 44 11.81 -10.08 1.11
C ASP A 44 11.35 -9.68 2.53
N PHE A 45 10.35 -10.39 3.07
CA PHE A 45 9.84 -10.11 4.42
C PHE A 45 10.94 -10.18 5.50
N CYS A 46 11.91 -11.08 5.35
CA CYS A 46 13.06 -11.23 6.25
C CYS A 46 14.08 -10.09 6.13
N GLY A 47 13.99 -9.26 5.08
CA GLY A 47 14.92 -8.16 4.82
C GLY A 47 16.21 -8.59 4.12
N CYS A 48 16.24 -9.79 3.55
CA CYS A 48 17.49 -10.46 3.17
C CYS A 48 17.67 -10.67 1.68
N CYS A 49 16.78 -11.46 1.08
CA CYS A 49 16.85 -11.76 -0.34
C CYS A 49 16.19 -10.66 -1.15
N ASP A 50 16.77 -10.36 -2.32
CA ASP A 50 16.11 -9.51 -3.30
C ASP A 50 15.02 -10.32 -4.01
N ILE A 51 13.83 -9.76 -4.08
CA ILE A 51 12.67 -10.30 -4.78
C ILE A 51 12.14 -9.23 -5.75
N CYS A 52 11.38 -9.65 -6.76
CA CYS A 52 10.74 -8.67 -7.64
C CYS A 52 9.70 -7.86 -6.88
N ALA A 53 9.78 -6.54 -7.05
CA ALA A 53 8.78 -5.62 -6.55
C ALA A 53 7.51 -5.66 -7.41
N GLN A 54 6.38 -5.34 -6.79
CA GLN A 54 5.12 -5.09 -7.47
C GLN A 54 5.08 -3.65 -8.01
N ALA A 55 4.60 -3.50 -9.25
CA ALA A 55 4.40 -2.24 -9.95
C ALA A 55 3.14 -1.51 -9.48
N VAL A 56 2.96 -0.26 -9.93
CA VAL A 56 1.73 0.51 -9.70
C VAL A 56 0.52 -0.29 -10.20
N GLY A 57 -0.52 -0.36 -9.37
CA GLY A 57 -1.76 -1.08 -9.69
C GLY A 57 -1.71 -2.59 -9.45
N GLU A 58 -0.54 -3.16 -9.17
CA GLU A 58 -0.44 -4.59 -8.85
C GLU A 58 -0.83 -4.88 -7.39
N VAL A 59 -1.28 -6.13 -7.16
CA VAL A 59 -1.70 -6.60 -5.84
C VAL A 59 -0.48 -6.78 -4.93
N CYS A 60 -0.55 -6.21 -3.74
CA CYS A 60 0.46 -6.30 -2.69
C CYS A 60 -0.12 -6.86 -1.40
N GLY A 61 0.75 -7.13 -0.43
CA GLY A 61 0.37 -7.66 0.88
C GLY A 61 0.45 -9.18 0.96
N GLY A 62 -0.18 -9.73 1.99
CA GLY A 62 -0.13 -11.15 2.35
C GLY A 62 0.65 -11.45 3.61
N ILE A 63 0.59 -12.71 4.02
CA ILE A 63 1.17 -13.20 5.28
C ILE A 63 2.50 -13.92 4.97
N LEU A 64 3.55 -13.57 5.72
CA LEU A 64 4.85 -14.26 5.77
C LEU A 64 5.61 -14.29 4.42
N LEU A 65 5.86 -15.50 3.90
CA LEU A 65 6.82 -15.78 2.82
C LEU A 65 6.28 -15.46 1.42
N ASN A 66 4.94 -15.40 1.28
CA ASN A 66 4.29 -15.07 0.01
C ASN A 66 3.84 -13.60 -0.05
N THR A 67 4.35 -12.76 0.85
CA THR A 67 4.01 -11.33 0.87
C THR A 67 4.57 -10.64 -0.37
N LYS A 68 3.67 -10.05 -1.15
CA LYS A 68 4.01 -9.22 -2.30
C LYS A 68 4.32 -7.80 -1.84
N LYS A 69 5.51 -7.31 -2.15
CA LYS A 69 5.96 -5.96 -1.75
C LYS A 69 5.98 -5.02 -2.94
N CYS A 70 5.46 -3.81 -2.75
CA CYS A 70 5.56 -2.75 -3.74
C CYS A 70 7.00 -2.25 -3.87
N GLY A 71 7.31 -1.61 -5.00
CA GLY A 71 8.59 -0.92 -5.20
C GLY A 71 8.83 0.18 -4.16
N ASN A 72 10.08 0.66 -4.07
CA ASN A 72 10.48 1.61 -3.03
C ASN A 72 9.66 2.92 -3.05
N GLU A 73 9.25 3.38 -4.23
CA GLU A 73 8.44 4.60 -4.41
C GLU A 73 6.93 4.36 -4.25
N LEU A 74 6.54 3.15 -3.86
CA LEU A 74 5.14 2.73 -3.78
C LEU A 74 4.78 2.25 -2.37
N THR A 75 3.53 2.41 -2.00
CA THR A 75 2.96 1.94 -0.74
C THR A 75 1.81 0.98 -1.02
N CYS A 76 1.66 -0.02 -0.15
CA CYS A 76 0.57 -0.99 -0.26
C CYS A 76 -0.69 -0.43 0.42
N VAL A 77 -1.65 0.04 -0.38
CA VAL A 77 -2.89 0.64 0.14
C VAL A 77 -3.97 -0.43 0.23
N LYS A 78 -4.50 -0.61 1.43
CA LYS A 78 -5.57 -1.55 1.76
C LYS A 78 -6.91 -0.82 1.77
N ASN A 79 -7.97 -1.50 1.37
CA ASN A 79 -9.32 -0.91 1.42
C ASN A 79 -9.82 -0.84 2.87
N LYS A 80 -9.71 -1.96 3.61
CA LYS A 80 -9.98 -2.02 5.05
C LYS A 80 -8.70 -2.34 5.82
N SER A 81 -8.61 -1.85 7.06
CA SER A 81 -7.48 -2.12 7.95
C SER A 81 -7.26 -3.61 8.22
N THR A 82 -8.32 -4.41 8.17
CA THR A 82 -8.30 -5.87 8.34
C THR A 82 -7.79 -6.61 7.12
N ASP A 83 -7.73 -5.96 5.95
CA ASP A 83 -7.33 -6.64 4.72
C ASP A 83 -5.83 -6.95 4.77
N LEU A 84 -5.47 -8.15 4.32
CA LEU A 84 -4.07 -8.55 4.22
C LEU A 84 -3.47 -8.16 2.87
N MET A 85 -4.34 -7.95 1.87
CA MET A 85 -3.99 -7.58 0.51
C MET A 85 -4.37 -6.13 0.24
N GLY A 86 -3.67 -5.51 -0.69
CA GLY A 86 -3.92 -4.15 -1.16
C GLY A 86 -3.44 -3.96 -2.59
N ILE A 87 -3.37 -2.71 -3.02
CA ILE A 87 -2.85 -2.31 -4.32
C ILE A 87 -1.67 -1.36 -4.12
N CYS A 88 -0.62 -1.54 -4.93
CA CYS A 88 0.50 -0.62 -4.93
C CYS A 88 0.12 0.73 -5.53
N GLN A 89 0.23 1.77 -4.72
CA GLN A 89 -0.01 3.16 -5.11
C GLN A 89 1.25 4.01 -4.89
N PRO A 90 1.40 5.13 -5.60
CA PRO A 90 2.48 6.08 -5.37
C PRO A 90 2.58 6.51 -3.91
N LYS A 91 3.79 6.56 -3.35
CA LYS A 91 4.03 7.20 -2.06
C LYS A 91 3.92 8.70 -2.21
N CYS A 92 2.81 9.26 -1.77
CA CYS A 92 2.58 10.69 -1.80
C CYS A 92 3.01 11.36 -0.49
N GLY A 93 3.54 12.58 -0.62
CA GLY A 93 3.87 13.43 0.52
C GLY A 93 2.65 14.13 1.11
N PRO A 94 2.85 14.96 2.15
CA PRO A 94 1.78 15.78 2.71
C PRO A 94 1.22 16.74 1.65
N VAL A 95 -0.10 16.87 1.61
CA VAL A 95 -0.84 17.82 0.78
C VAL A 95 -1.33 18.96 1.67
N CYS A 96 -1.45 20.17 1.12
CA CYS A 96 -2.07 21.30 1.82
C CYS A 96 -3.54 21.02 2.17
N LYS A 97 -4.00 21.69 3.24
CA LYS A 97 -5.37 21.61 3.74
C LYS A 97 -6.31 22.56 2.99
N ILE A 98 -6.35 22.47 1.66
CA ILE A 98 -7.30 23.21 0.83
C ILE A 98 -8.48 22.30 0.43
N PHE A 99 -9.66 22.87 0.33
CA PHE A 99 -10.82 22.17 -0.22
C PHE A 99 -10.88 22.41 -1.73
N CYS A 100 -10.73 21.34 -2.52
CA CYS A 100 -10.90 21.38 -3.97
C CYS A 100 -12.18 20.63 -4.33
N GLU A 101 -13.21 21.36 -4.75
CA GLU A 101 -14.53 20.82 -5.10
C GLU A 101 -14.44 19.73 -6.19
N TYR A 102 -13.55 19.91 -7.17
CA TYR A 102 -13.32 18.98 -8.29
C TYR A 102 -11.99 18.20 -8.17
N GLY A 103 -11.47 18.09 -6.95
CA GLY A 103 -10.23 17.38 -6.66
C GLY A 103 -8.94 18.16 -6.96
N ASN A 104 -7.81 17.58 -6.56
CA ASN A 104 -6.49 18.15 -6.77
C ASN A 104 -5.94 17.78 -8.16
N VAL A 105 -5.14 18.68 -8.74
CA VAL A 105 -4.27 18.37 -9.87
C VAL A 105 -3.23 17.35 -9.40
N LEU A 106 -3.05 16.27 -10.15
CA LEU A 106 -2.02 15.26 -9.85
C LEU A 106 -0.69 15.63 -10.51
N ASP A 107 0.42 15.27 -9.88
CA ASP A 107 1.75 15.33 -10.49
C ASP A 107 1.99 14.14 -11.45
N ALA A 108 3.18 14.09 -12.05
CA ALA A 108 3.56 13.03 -13.00
C ALA A 108 3.58 11.62 -12.37
N ASN A 109 3.65 11.52 -11.04
CA ASN A 109 3.63 10.27 -10.29
C ASN A 109 2.21 9.93 -9.81
N GLY A 110 1.21 10.75 -10.10
CA GLY A 110 -0.17 10.54 -9.65
C GLY A 110 -0.45 11.04 -8.23
N CYS A 111 0.44 11.86 -7.65
CA CYS A 111 0.24 12.40 -6.31
C CYS A 111 -0.50 13.74 -6.33
N PRO A 112 -1.45 13.96 -5.40
CA PRO A 112 -2.18 15.21 -5.30
C PRO A 112 -1.25 16.39 -4.99
N THR A 113 -1.35 17.44 -5.79
CA THR A 113 -0.64 18.70 -5.60
C THR A 113 -1.51 19.72 -4.88
N CYS A 114 -0.92 20.86 -4.50
CA CYS A 114 -1.64 21.99 -3.89
C CYS A 114 -2.38 22.89 -4.88
N ARG A 115 -2.95 22.29 -5.92
CA ARG A 115 -3.67 23.00 -6.98
C ARG A 115 -4.99 22.28 -7.22
N CYS A 116 -6.08 23.02 -7.32
CA CYS A 116 -7.38 22.44 -7.64
C CYS A 116 -7.57 22.31 -9.15
N ASN A 117 -8.26 21.25 -9.56
CA ASN A 117 -8.83 21.19 -10.91
C ASN A 117 -9.92 22.26 -11.05
N GLY A 118 -10.07 22.78 -12.27
CA GLY A 118 -11.21 23.60 -12.62
C GLY A 118 -12.50 22.76 -12.69
N GLN A 119 -13.64 23.43 -12.71
CA GLN A 119 -14.93 22.77 -12.94
C GLN A 119 -14.90 21.99 -14.27
N PRO A 120 -15.31 20.71 -14.26
CA PRO A 120 -15.31 19.91 -15.48
C PRO A 120 -16.34 20.46 -16.47
N ILE A 121 -15.94 20.56 -17.73
CA ILE A 121 -16.83 20.94 -18.82
C ILE A 121 -17.60 19.67 -19.22
N CYS A 122 -18.85 19.59 -18.81
CA CYS A 122 -19.72 18.45 -19.09
C CYS A 122 -20.65 18.71 -20.28
N GLY A 123 -20.89 17.67 -21.07
CA GLY A 123 -21.86 17.69 -22.15
C GLY A 123 -23.29 17.47 -21.67
N PRO A 124 -24.27 17.52 -22.59
CA PRO A 124 -25.65 17.19 -22.26
C PRO A 124 -25.76 15.74 -21.78
N VAL A 125 -26.52 15.54 -20.70
CA VAL A 125 -26.89 14.23 -20.18
C VAL A 125 -28.28 13.87 -20.71
N CYS A 126 -28.55 12.59 -20.92
CA CYS A 126 -29.89 12.11 -21.29
C CYS A 126 -30.94 12.47 -20.23
N MET A 127 -32.20 12.58 -20.66
CA MET A 127 -33.35 12.91 -19.82
C MET A 127 -33.86 11.71 -19.00
N ILE A 128 -32.95 10.94 -18.39
CA ILE A 128 -33.32 9.86 -17.48
C ILE A 128 -33.46 10.42 -16.06
N PHE A 129 -34.45 9.94 -15.32
CA PHE A 129 -34.56 10.20 -13.89
C PHE A 129 -33.87 9.08 -13.12
N CYS A 130 -32.89 9.44 -12.29
CA CYS A 130 -32.17 8.52 -11.42
C CYS A 130 -32.35 8.96 -9.96
N GLU A 131 -33.03 8.14 -9.16
CA GLU A 131 -33.31 8.42 -7.74
C GLU A 131 -32.04 8.70 -6.92
N ASN A 132 -30.95 7.96 -7.21
CA ASN A 132 -29.64 8.10 -6.54
C ASN A 132 -28.62 8.92 -7.34
N GLY A 133 -29.04 9.57 -8.44
CA GLY A 133 -28.14 10.27 -9.35
C GLY A 133 -27.47 9.39 -10.41
N ASN A 134 -26.64 10.04 -11.23
CA ASN A 134 -25.94 9.43 -12.37
C ASN A 134 -24.56 8.91 -11.96
N VAL A 135 -24.11 7.83 -12.61
CA VAL A 135 -22.72 7.40 -12.60
C VAL A 135 -21.86 8.50 -13.24
N LEU A 136 -20.75 8.88 -12.63
CA LEU A 136 -19.82 9.88 -13.18
C LEU A 136 -18.74 9.21 -14.03
N ASP A 137 -18.25 9.92 -15.06
CA ASP A 137 -17.06 9.55 -15.82
C ASP A 137 -15.76 9.88 -15.04
N GLU A 138 -14.60 9.54 -15.62
CA GLU A 138 -13.28 9.81 -15.02
C GLU A 138 -12.97 11.30 -14.80
N ARG A 139 -13.73 12.20 -15.45
CA ARG A 139 -13.62 13.66 -15.28
C ARG A 139 -14.66 14.20 -14.31
N GLY A 140 -15.49 13.34 -13.73
CA GLY A 140 -16.58 13.74 -12.82
C GLY A 140 -17.85 14.20 -13.54
N CYS A 141 -18.00 13.93 -14.84
CA CYS A 141 -19.20 14.31 -15.59
C CYS A 141 -20.29 13.23 -15.50
N PRO A 142 -21.56 13.61 -15.29
CA PRO A 142 -22.68 12.68 -15.26
C PRO A 142 -22.83 11.95 -16.59
N THR A 143 -22.97 10.63 -16.50
CA THR A 143 -23.22 9.73 -17.65
C THR A 143 -24.69 9.35 -17.73
N CYS A 144 -25.06 8.66 -18.82
CA CYS A 144 -26.40 8.12 -19.03
C CYS A 144 -26.68 6.80 -18.31
N GLN A 145 -26.20 6.67 -17.08
CA GLN A 145 -26.36 5.46 -16.28
C GLN A 145 -26.73 5.84 -14.85
N CYS A 146 -27.77 5.22 -14.30
CA CYS A 146 -28.15 5.44 -12.91
C CYS A 146 -27.26 4.63 -11.96
N ILE A 147 -26.95 5.21 -10.78
CA ILE A 147 -26.32 4.49 -9.68
C ILE A 147 -27.30 3.42 -9.18
N LYS A 148 -26.90 2.14 -9.30
CA LYS A 148 -27.71 1.02 -8.84
C LYS A 148 -27.72 0.96 -7.31
N ASN A 149 -28.89 0.72 -6.73
CA ASN A 149 -28.98 0.33 -5.32
C ASN A 149 -28.27 -1.01 -5.14
N VAL A 150 -27.20 -1.03 -4.35
CA VAL A 150 -26.67 -2.28 -3.80
C VAL A 150 -27.54 -2.62 -2.60
N VAL A 151 -28.61 -3.38 -2.86
CA VAL A 151 -29.43 -4.02 -1.82
C VAL A 151 -28.72 -5.25 -1.30
#